data_AF-A0A7C4U8X3-F1
#
_entry.id   AF-A0A7C4U8X3-F1
#
_cell.length_a   1.000
_cell.length_b   1.000
_cell.length_c   1.000
_cell.angle_alpha   90.00
_cell.angle_beta   90.00
_cell.angle_gamma   90.00
#
_symmetry.space_group_name_H-M   'P 1'
#
loop_
_entity.id
_entity.type
_entity.pdbx_description
1 polymer ?
#
loop_
_entity_poly.entity_id
_entity_poly.type
_entity_poly.pdbx_seq_one_letter_code
_entity_poly.pdbx_strand_id
1 'polypeptide(L)'
;MEKNLDKYYTELDKELQQLALVDWATFVDLIGNDSIVSAKICMLKSRGLSLNQISNRLSVTRRVAQVRCEKCTKPGYTLVKIN
;
A
#
# COMPACT_ATOMS: atom_id res chain seq x y z
N MET A 1 26.71 12.65 -11.87
CA MET A 1 25.36 12.88 -11.31
C MET A 1 25.02 11.70 -10.42
N GLU A 2 25.40 11.77 -9.14
CA GLU A 2 24.96 10.79 -8.16
C GLU A 2 23.46 10.96 -7.95
N LYS A 3 22.70 9.91 -8.29
CA LYS A 3 21.29 9.82 -7.93
C LYS A 3 21.24 9.58 -6.42
N ASN A 4 20.68 10.52 -5.68
CA ASN A 4 20.26 10.37 -4.28
C ASN A 4 19.52 9.04 -4.07
N LEU A 5 20.24 7.99 -3.65
CA LEU A 5 19.69 6.66 -3.35
C LEU A 5 19.24 6.55 -1.88
N ASP A 6 19.58 7.53 -1.02
CA ASP A 6 19.43 7.45 0.43
C ASP A 6 18.17 8.14 1.00
N LYS A 7 17.20 8.54 0.18
CA LYS A 7 15.97 9.18 0.71
C LYS A 7 15.08 8.21 1.48
N TYR A 8 15.15 6.93 1.14
CA TYR A 8 14.45 5.83 1.80
C TYR A 8 15.53 4.90 2.33
N TYR A 9 15.33 4.28 3.49
CA TYR A 9 16.31 3.51 4.28
C TYR A 9 17.06 4.31 5.36
N THR A 10 16.44 5.36 5.88
CA THR A 10 16.85 5.97 7.14
C THR A 10 16.65 5.00 8.32
N GLU A 11 17.27 5.27 9.47
CA GLU A 11 16.96 4.50 10.70
C GLU A 11 15.47 4.58 11.06
N LEU A 12 14.84 5.73 10.81
CA LEU A 12 13.40 5.89 11.01
C LEU A 12 12.57 4.99 10.08
N ASP A 13 13.01 4.76 8.84
CA ASP A 13 12.34 3.81 7.94
C ASP A 13 12.48 2.37 8.45
N LYS A 14 13.62 2.01 9.05
CA LYS A 14 13.82 0.68 9.65
C LYS A 14 12.93 0.49 10.89
N GLU A 15 12.83 1.50 11.75
CA GLU A 15 11.91 1.48 12.89
C GLU A 15 10.46 1.34 12.43
N LEU A 16 10.07 2.08 11.39
CA LEU A 16 8.73 2.00 10.82
C LEU A 16 8.44 0.62 10.20
N GLN A 17 9.40 0.03 9.50
CA GLN A 17 9.31 -1.34 8.97
C GLN A 17 9.17 -2.36 10.10
N GLN A 18 9.98 -2.24 11.15
CA GLN A 18 9.92 -3.13 12.30
C GLN A 18 8.56 -3.02 12.99
N LEU A 19 8.04 -1.81 13.19
CA LEU A 19 6.71 -1.57 13.77
C LEU A 19 5.64 -2.28 12.94
N ALA A 20 5.68 -2.18 11.61
CA ALA A 20 4.74 -2.87 10.73
C ALA A 20 4.81 -4.41 10.85
N LEU A 21 5.94 -4.98 11.25
CA LEU A 21 6.12 -6.43 11.44
C LEU A 21 5.66 -6.92 12.82
N VAL A 22 5.91 -6.13 13.87
CA VAL A 22 5.69 -6.57 15.27
C VAL A 22 4.38 -6.07 15.88
N ASP A 23 3.91 -4.90 15.45
CA ASP A 23 2.69 -4.28 15.95
C ASP A 23 1.95 -3.58 14.82
N TRP A 24 1.20 -4.39 14.07
CA TRP A 24 0.43 -3.93 12.93
C TRP A 24 -0.66 -2.92 13.33
N ALA A 25 -1.25 -3.04 14.52
CA ALA A 25 -2.32 -2.14 14.94
C ALA A 25 -1.78 -0.72 15.16
N THR A 26 -0.70 -0.59 15.94
CA THR A 26 -0.03 0.71 16.16
C THR A 26 0.50 1.30 14.86
N PHE A 27 1.05 0.48 13.96
CA PHE A 27 1.47 0.95 12.63
C PHE A 27 0.30 1.55 11.82
N VAL A 28 -0.84 0.85 11.78
CA VAL A 28 -2.04 1.33 11.07
C VAL A 28 -2.57 2.63 11.67
N ASP A 29 -2.58 2.75 12.99
CA ASP A 29 -3.03 3.97 13.68
C ASP A 29 -2.11 5.16 13.38
N LEU A 30 -0.79 4.93 13.33
CA LEU A 30 0.20 5.98 13.02
C LEU A 30 0.13 6.45 11.55
N ILE A 31 0.00 5.51 10.61
CA ILE A 31 -0.05 5.80 9.17
C ILE A 31 -1.43 6.32 8.71
N GLY A 32 -2.47 5.95 9.45
CA GLY A 32 -3.86 6.24 9.13
C GLY A 32 -4.49 5.19 8.22
N ASN A 33 -5.70 4.76 8.61
CA ASN A 33 -6.45 3.73 7.90
C ASN A 33 -6.69 4.05 6.41
N ASP A 34 -6.85 5.32 6.05
CA ASP A 34 -7.05 5.73 4.65
C ASP A 34 -5.85 5.44 3.76
N SER A 35 -4.64 5.67 4.26
CA SER A 35 -3.39 5.36 3.56
C SER A 35 -3.26 3.84 3.36
N ILE A 36 -3.57 3.07 4.41
CA ILE A 36 -3.55 1.60 4.38
C ILE A 36 -4.57 1.04 3.38
N VAL A 37 -5.80 1.55 3.38
CA VAL A 37 -6.83 1.14 2.41
C VAL A 37 -6.42 1.51 0.99
N SER A 38 -5.80 2.66 0.77
CA SER A 38 -5.29 3.05 -0.55
C SER A 38 -4.18 2.11 -1.02
N ALA A 39 -3.24 1.75 -0.15
CA ALA A 39 -2.21 0.76 -0.45
C ALA A 39 -2.81 -0.60 -0.81
N LYS A 40 -3.77 -1.09 -0.02
CA LYS A 40 -4.51 -2.34 -0.31
C LYS A 40 -5.22 -2.30 -1.66
N ILE A 41 -5.86 -1.19 -2.01
CA ILE A 41 -6.50 -1.01 -3.33
C ILE A 41 -5.47 -1.13 -4.46
N CYS A 42 -4.32 -0.44 -4.35
CA CYS A 42 -3.27 -0.53 -5.36
C CYS A 42 -2.69 -1.94 -5.47
N MET A 43 -2.50 -2.65 -4.35
CA MET A 43 -2.02 -4.04 -4.35
C MET A 43 -3.03 -5.00 -5.00
N LEU A 44 -4.34 -4.83 -4.77
CA LEU A 44 -5.35 -5.66 -5.41
C LEU A 44 -5.47 -5.33 -6.90
N LYS A 45 -5.34 -4.05 -7.27
CA LYS A 45 -5.36 -3.63 -8.66
C LYS A 45 -4.15 -4.17 -9.44
N SER A 46 -2.96 -4.18 -8.85
CA SER A 46 -1.76 -4.75 -9.48
C SER A 46 -1.85 -6.28 -9.64
N ARG A 47 -2.68 -6.95 -8.84
CA ARG A 47 -3.05 -8.37 -8.98
C ARG A 47 -4.13 -8.62 -10.05
N GLY A 48 -4.54 -7.59 -10.80
CA GLY A 48 -5.52 -7.72 -11.88
C GLY A 48 -6.98 -7.72 -11.43
N LEU A 49 -7.28 -7.43 -10.16
CA LEU A 49 -8.68 -7.39 -9.72
C LEU A 49 -9.43 -6.20 -10.33
N SER A 50 -10.70 -6.45 -10.66
CA SER A 50 -11.64 -5.42 -11.09
C SER A 50 -12.08 -4.51 -9.93
N LEU A 51 -12.60 -3.32 -10.26
CA LEU A 51 -13.10 -2.37 -9.25
C LEU A 51 -14.21 -2.96 -8.36
N ASN A 52 -15.06 -3.83 -8.92
CA ASN A 52 -16.10 -4.52 -8.15
C ASN A 52 -15.51 -5.52 -7.15
N GLN A 53 -14.53 -6.32 -7.57
CA GLN A 53 -13.86 -7.26 -6.68
C GLN A 53 -13.11 -6.54 -5.55
N ILE A 54 -12.47 -5.40 -5.86
CA ILE A 54 -11.78 -4.56 -4.87
C ILE A 54 -12.80 -3.97 -3.88
N SER A 55 -13.88 -3.38 -4.39
CA SER A 55 -14.96 -2.79 -3.60
C SER A 55 -15.55 -3.79 -2.61
N ASN A 56 -15.89 -4.99 -3.09
CA ASN A 56 -16.45 -6.05 -2.25
C ASN A 56 -15.44 -6.57 -1.21
N ARG A 57 -14.17 -6.74 -1.59
CA ARG A 57 -13.15 -7.33 -0.69
C ARG A 57 -12.74 -6.39 0.43
N LEU A 58 -12.74 -5.08 0.18
CA LEU A 58 -12.34 -4.07 1.16
C LEU A 58 -13.51 -3.33 1.80
N SER A 59 -14.75 -3.70 1.46
CA SER A 59 -15.97 -3.04 1.93
C SER A 59 -15.95 -1.52 1.70
N VAL A 60 -15.41 -1.08 0.57
CA VAL A 60 -15.39 0.33 0.14
C VAL A 60 -16.33 0.54 -1.02
N THR A 61 -16.83 1.76 -1.22
CA THR A 61 -17.65 2.06 -2.40
C THR A 61 -16.83 1.95 -3.69
N ARG A 62 -17.48 1.57 -4.79
CA ARG A 62 -16.83 1.52 -6.12
C ARG A 62 -16.17 2.84 -6.51
N ARG A 63 -16.77 3.98 -6.13
CA ARG A 63 -16.22 5.31 -6.35
C ARG A 63 -14.90 5.52 -5.60
N VAL A 64 -14.82 5.10 -4.33
CA VAL A 64 -13.58 5.16 -3.54
C VAL A 64 -12.50 4.28 -4.16
N ALA A 65 -12.86 3.05 -4.58
CA ALA A 65 -11.94 2.15 -5.27
C ALA A 65 -11.39 2.77 -6.56
N GLN A 66 -12.24 3.42 -7.36
CA GLN A 66 -11.85 4.08 -8.60
C GLN A 66 -10.90 5.25 -8.35
N VAL A 67 -11.27 6.22 -7.51
CA VAL A 67 -10.46 7.42 -7.23
C VAL A 67 -9.09 7.04 -6.67
N ARG A 68 -9.02 6.00 -5.84
CA ARG A 68 -7.74 5.52 -5.28
C ARG A 68 -6.93 4.72 -6.30
N CYS A 69 -7.58 3.94 -7.17
CA CYS A 69 -6.91 3.25 -8.29
C CYS A 69 -6.24 4.22 -9.26
N GLU A 70 -6.89 5.35 -9.57
CA GLU A 70 -6.34 6.40 -10.46
C GLU A 70 -5.03 6.99 -9.91
N LYS A 71 -4.84 6.96 -8.58
CA LYS A 71 -3.64 7.44 -7.90
C LYS A 71 -2.54 6.38 -7.75
N CYS A 72 -2.76 5.15 -8.21
CA CYS A 72 -1.74 4.10 -8.17
C CYS A 72 -0.69 4.35 -9.27
N THR A 73 0.25 5.26 -9.04
CA THR A 73 1.31 5.61 -9.98
C THR A 73 2.49 4.62 -9.91
N LYS A 74 2.41 3.58 -10.73
CA LYS A 74 3.47 2.91 -11.53
C LYS A 74 3.46 1.37 -11.48
N PRO A 75 3.76 0.73 -12.64
CA PRO A 75 4.00 -0.70 -12.76
C PRO A 75 5.35 -1.05 -12.13
N GLY A 76 5.39 -2.05 -11.24
CA GLY A 76 6.64 -2.43 -10.57
C GLY A 76 6.49 -3.18 -9.25
N TYR A 77 5.27 -3.36 -8.73
CA TYR A 77 5.06 -4.33 -7.65
C TYR A 77 5.17 -5.75 -8.23
N THR A 78 6.41 -6.21 -8.45
CA THR A 78 6.71 -7.64 -8.51
C THR A 78 6.41 -8.17 -7.12
N LEU A 79 5.20 -8.69 -6.95
CA LEU A 79 4.79 -9.33 -5.72
C LEU A 79 5.77 -10.47 -5.45
N VAL A 80 6.52 -10.38 -4.36
CA VAL A 80 7.10 -11.56 -3.73
C VAL A 80 5.91 -12.46 -3.42
N LYS A 81 5.77 -13.57 -4.17
CA LYS A 81 4.81 -14.61 -3.83
C LYS A 81 5.25 -15.15 -2.48
N ILE A 82 4.53 -14.78 -1.43
CA ILE A 82 4.65 -15.46 -0.14
C ILE A 82 3.93 -16.80 -0.35
N ASN A 83 4.71 -17.86 -0.55
CA ASN A 83 4.24 -19.25 -0.56
C ASN A 83 3.89 -19.68 0.86
#